data_AF-A0A848F551-F1
#
_entry.id   AF-A0A848F551-F1
#
_cell.length_a   1.000
_cell.length_b   1.000
_cell.length_c   1.000
_cell.angle_alpha   90.00
_cell.angle_beta   90.00
_cell.angle_gamma   90.00
#
_symmetry.space_group_name_H-M   'P 1'
#
loop_
_entity.id
_entity.type
_entity.pdbx_description
1 polymer ?
#
loop_
_entity_poly.entity_id
_entity_poly.type
_entity_poly.pdbx_seq_one_letter_code
_entity_poly.pdbx_strand_id
1 'polypeptide(L)'
;MKKGLRLGLAILWVLSATILLTRLWLANPGAFPQVPQPFALWLVELYGSQNGEELADLEMWFSLAVSFSIVTLATLLGGFIWHRIRRG
;
A
#
# COMPACT_ATOMS: atom_id res chain seq x y z
N MET A 1 -20.23 16.03 -14.80
CA MET A 1 -20.41 15.82 -13.34
C MET A 1 -20.25 14.35 -12.89
N LYS A 2 -20.93 13.36 -13.50
CA LYS A 2 -20.89 11.94 -13.05
C LYS A 2 -19.49 11.27 -13.10
N LYS A 3 -18.61 11.67 -14.02
CA LYS A 3 -17.24 11.12 -14.13
C LYS A 3 -16.30 11.61 -13.01
N GLY A 4 -16.37 12.90 -12.65
CA GLY A 4 -15.55 13.47 -11.58
C GLY A 4 -15.89 12.88 -10.21
N LEU A 5 -17.18 12.66 -9.93
CA LEU A 5 -17.61 12.01 -8.69
C LEU A 5 -17.09 10.57 -8.57
N ARG A 6 -17.12 9.80 -9.67
CA ARG A 6 -16.57 8.43 -9.68
C ARG A 6 -15.07 8.41 -9.46
N LEU A 7 -14.34 9.35 -10.06
CA LEU A 7 -12.91 9.49 -9.85
C LEU A 7 -12.62 9.85 -8.39
N GLY A 8 -13.34 10.82 -7.82
CA GLY A 8 -13.20 11.20 -6.42
C GLY A 8 -13.48 10.04 -5.45
N LEU A 9 -14.52 9.25 -5.70
CA LEU A 9 -14.83 8.05 -4.91
C LEU A 9 -13.74 6.97 -5.05
N ALA A 10 -13.20 6.78 -6.25
CA ALA A 10 -12.11 5.83 -6.46
C ALA A 10 -10.83 6.27 -5.73
N ILE A 11 -10.49 7.56 -5.77
CA ILE A 11 -9.35 8.12 -5.02
C ILE A 11 -9.57 7.95 -3.51
N LEU A 12 -10.76 8.32 -3.01
CA LEU A 12 -11.11 8.17 -1.60
C LEU A 12 -11.04 6.72 -1.15
N TRP A 13 -11.52 5.79 -1.99
CA TRP A 13 -11.43 4.36 -1.75
C TRP A 13 -9.97 3.90 -1.65
N VAL A 14 -9.13 4.25 -2.64
CA VAL A 14 -7.72 3.85 -2.66
C VAL A 14 -6.99 4.40 -1.43
N LEU A 15 -7.20 5.66 -1.07
CA LEU A 15 -6.57 6.26 0.12
C LEU A 15 -7.04 5.57 1.41
N SER A 16 -8.35 5.36 1.57
CA SER A 16 -8.91 4.72 2.77
C SER A 16 -8.44 3.28 2.91
N ALA A 17 -8.47 2.51 1.82
CA ALA A 17 -8.00 1.13 1.80
C ALA A 17 -6.48 1.04 2.02
N THR A 18 -5.70 2.00 1.50
CA THR A 18 -4.25 2.08 1.76
C THR A 18 -3.96 2.28 3.25
N ILE A 19 -4.62 3.24 3.88
CA ILE A 19 -4.46 3.52 5.31
C ILE A 19 -4.86 2.31 6.14
N LEU A 20 -5.98 1.67 5.80
CA LEU A 20 -6.47 0.49 6.50
C LEU A 20 -5.52 -0.70 6.37
N LEU A 21 -5.01 -0.96 5.16
CA LEU A 21 -4.03 -2.03 4.92
C LEU A 21 -2.71 -1.76 5.65
N THR A 22 -2.23 -0.53 5.62
CA THR A 22 -1.01 -0.10 6.35
C THR A 22 -1.17 -0.30 7.85
N ARG A 23 -2.32 0.11 8.41
CA ARG A 23 -2.67 -0.07 9.84
C ARG A 23 -2.74 -1.54 10.21
N LEU A 24 -3.37 -2.38 9.38
CA LEU A 24 -3.46 -3.82 9.62
C LEU A 24 -2.08 -4.48 9.62
N TRP A 25 -1.20 -4.07 8.71
CA TRP A 25 0.17 -4.56 8.63
C TRP A 25 0.95 -4.21 9.89
N LEU A 26 1.01 -2.92 10.24
CA LEU A 26 1.74 -2.45 11.42
C LEU A 26 1.19 -3.05 12.74
N ALA A 27 -0.13 -3.23 12.84
CA ALA A 27 -0.74 -3.83 14.03
C ALA A 27 -0.57 -5.35 14.12
N ASN A 28 -0.32 -6.04 13.00
CA ASN A 28 -0.22 -7.49 12.93
C ASN A 28 1.00 -7.92 12.13
N PRO A 29 2.24 -7.70 12.62
CA PRO A 29 3.46 -8.03 11.88
C PRO A 29 3.60 -9.52 11.55
N GLY A 30 2.91 -10.42 12.28
CA GLY A 30 2.88 -11.86 11.99
C GLY A 30 1.85 -12.30 10.96
N ALA A 31 0.90 -11.44 10.57
CA ALA A 31 -0.13 -11.77 9.58
C ALA A 31 0.32 -11.51 8.13
N PHE A 32 1.39 -10.75 7.95
CA PHE A 32 1.93 -10.37 6.65
C PHE A 32 3.29 -11.02 6.40
N PRO A 33 3.66 -11.27 5.14
CA PRO A 33 4.99 -11.76 4.81
C PRO A 33 6.05 -10.79 5.34
N GLN A 34 7.04 -11.34 6.04
CA GLN A 34 8.16 -10.53 6.49
C GLN A 34 8.99 -10.08 5.31
N VAL A 35 9.44 -8.84 5.38
CA VAL A 35 10.38 -8.29 4.41
C VAL A 35 11.69 -9.08 4.50
N PRO A 36 12.25 -9.56 3.38
CA PRO A 36 13.52 -10.27 3.41
C PRO A 36 14.59 -9.44 4.10
N GLN A 37 15.31 -10.04 5.06
CA GLN A 37 16.30 -9.34 5.87
C GLN A 37 17.36 -8.57 5.05
N PRO A 38 17.91 -9.10 3.93
CA PRO A 38 18.86 -8.36 3.11
C PRO A 38 18.28 -7.07 2.51
N PHE A 39 16.99 -7.11 2.15
CA PHE A 39 16.29 -5.95 1.60
C PHE A 39 15.95 -4.93 2.68
N ALA A 40 15.58 -5.38 3.89
CA ALA A 40 15.36 -4.50 5.03
C ALA A 40 16.64 -3.75 5.44
N LEU A 41 17.79 -4.45 5.48
CA LEU A 41 19.09 -3.83 5.76
C LEU A 41 19.48 -2.81 4.68
N TRP A 42 19.28 -3.16 3.40
CA TRP A 42 19.50 -2.23 2.30
C TRP A 42 18.61 -0.97 2.40
N LEU A 43 17.34 -1.12 2.79
CA LEU A 43 16.42 0.00 3.02
C LEU A 43 16.89 0.91 4.17
N VAL A 44 17.37 0.31 5.26
CA VAL A 44 17.94 1.01 6.41
C VAL A 44 19.17 1.82 6.01
N GLU A 45 20.08 1.21 5.25
CA GLU A 45 21.27 1.88 4.72
C GLU A 45 20.92 3.00 3.74
N LEU A 46 19.94 2.78 2.86
CA LEU A 46 19.48 3.76 1.89
C LEU A 46 18.80 4.97 2.54
N TYR A 47 17.96 4.73 3.55
CA TYR A 47 17.32 5.79 4.33
C TYR A 47 18.31 6.50 5.26
N GLY A 48 19.38 5.80 5.64
CA GLY A 48 20.42 6.32 6.53
C GLY A 48 19.97 6.39 7.99
N SER A 49 19.05 5.52 8.42
CA SER A 49 18.53 5.57 9.79
C SER A 49 19.65 5.27 10.80
N GLN A 50 19.89 6.20 11.71
CA GLN A 50 20.89 6.10 12.76
C GLN A 50 20.27 5.69 14.10
N ASN A 51 18.97 5.93 14.27
CA ASN A 51 18.25 5.74 15.53
C ASN A 51 16.92 4.99 15.33
N GLY A 52 16.36 4.48 16.44
CA GLY A 52 15.12 3.70 16.43
C GLY A 52 13.87 4.47 15.95
N GLU A 53 13.83 5.79 16.15
CA GLU A 53 12.73 6.63 15.64
C GLU A 53 12.73 6.70 14.11
N GLU A 54 13.91 6.92 13.51
CA GLU A 54 14.07 6.96 12.05
C GLU A 54 13.77 5.61 11.40
N LEU A 55 14.04 4.51 12.10
CA LEU A 55 13.67 3.17 11.66
C LEU A 55 12.13 2.98 11.65
N ALA A 56 11.43 3.48 12.66
CA ALA A 56 9.97 3.41 12.72
C ALA A 56 9.32 4.27 11.63
N ASP A 57 9.88 5.45 11.34
CA ASP A 57 9.47 6.29 10.21
C ASP A 57 9.67 5.55 8.88
N LEU A 58 10.83 4.94 8.68
CA LEU A 58 11.12 4.12 7.49
C LEU A 58 10.11 2.99 7.33
N GLU A 59 9.80 2.26 8.41
CA GLU A 59 8.81 1.19 8.40
C GLU A 59 7.41 1.72 8.03
N MET A 60 7.02 2.88 8.55
CA MET A 60 5.75 3.53 8.21
C MET A 60 5.69 3.91 6.73
N TRP A 61 6.72 4.60 6.22
CA TRP A 61 6.79 5.02 4.82
C TRP A 61 6.80 3.84 3.86
N PHE A 62 7.58 2.81 4.18
CA PHE A 62 7.65 1.58 3.41
C PHE A 62 6.29 0.88 3.39
N SER A 63 5.67 0.67 4.55
CA SER A 63 4.38 -0.01 4.66
C SER A 63 3.27 0.74 3.92
N LEU A 64 3.30 2.08 3.95
CA LEU A 64 2.36 2.93 3.22
C LEU A 64 2.57 2.82 1.70
N ALA A 65 3.81 2.85 1.23
CA ALA A 65 4.13 2.73 -0.20
C ALA A 65 3.73 1.36 -0.77
N VAL A 66 4.02 0.28 -0.03
CA VAL A 66 3.62 -1.08 -0.44
C VAL A 66 2.11 -1.22 -0.41
N SER A 67 1.44 -0.74 0.65
CA SER A 67 -0.02 -0.79 0.76
C SER A 67 -0.70 -0.03 -0.38
N PHE A 68 -0.21 1.15 -0.72
CA PHE A 68 -0.72 1.95 -1.83
C PHE A 68 -0.59 1.21 -3.16
N SER A 69 0.56 0.58 -3.39
CA SER A 69 0.83 -0.20 -4.59
C SER A 69 -0.11 -1.40 -4.70
N ILE A 70 -0.28 -2.16 -3.62
CA ILE A 70 -1.20 -3.32 -3.56
C ILE A 70 -2.63 -2.89 -3.84
N VAL A 71 -3.13 -1.87 -3.14
CA VAL A 71 -4.51 -1.39 -3.26
C VAL A 71 -4.78 -0.84 -4.65
N THR A 72 -3.84 -0.09 -5.22
CA THR A 72 -3.96 0.45 -6.58
C THR A 72 -4.02 -0.67 -7.61
N LEU A 73 -3.11 -1.64 -7.53
CA LEU A 73 -3.10 -2.80 -8.44
C LEU A 73 -4.37 -3.64 -8.29
N ALA A 74 -4.80 -3.93 -7.06
CA ALA A 74 -6.04 -4.68 -6.81
C ALA A 74 -7.27 -3.95 -7.39
N THR A 75 -7.32 -2.63 -7.24
CA THR A 75 -8.41 -1.79 -7.76
C THR A 75 -8.41 -1.77 -9.29
N LEU A 76 -7.24 -1.64 -9.92
CA LEU A 76 -7.09 -1.68 -11.38
C LEU A 76 -7.43 -3.06 -11.95
N LEU A 77 -6.95 -4.13 -11.32
CA LEU A 77 -7.25 -5.51 -11.70
C LEU A 77 -8.74 -5.82 -11.57
N GLY A 78 -9.37 -5.43 -10.45
CA GLY A 78 -10.81 -5.57 -10.25
C GLY A 78 -11.61 -4.82 -11.31
N GLY A 79 -11.21 -3.59 -11.64
CA GLY A 79 -11.79 -2.81 -12.74
C GLY A 79 -11.60 -3.47 -14.11
N PHE A 80 -10.42 -4.01 -14.39
CA PHE A 80 -10.10 -4.69 -15.64
C PHE A 80 -10.92 -5.98 -15.81
N ILE A 81 -10.98 -6.82 -14.77
CA ILE A 81 -11.77 -8.06 -14.76
C ILE A 81 -13.25 -7.75 -14.96
N TRP A 82 -13.79 -6.77 -14.23
CA TRP A 82 -15.17 -6.33 -14.39
C TRP A 82 -15.48 -5.87 -15.81
N HIS A 83 -14.56 -5.09 -16.42
CA HIS A 83 -14.70 -4.66 -17.80
C HIS A 83 -14.63 -5.81 -18.79
N ARG A 84 -13.80 -6.82 -18.54
CA ARG A 84 -13.67 -8.00 -19.41
C ARG A 84 -14.91 -8.88 -19.34
N ILE A 85 -15.46 -9.13 -18.16
CA ILE A 85 -16.67 -9.93 -17.96
C ILE A 85 -17.88 -9.25 -18.61
N ARG A 86 -18.01 -7.93 -18.49
CA ARG A 86 -19.18 -7.19 -19.01
C ARG A 86 -19.15 -6.97 -20.54
N ARG A 87 -18.03 -7.22 -21.21
CA ARG A 87 -17.87 -7.07 -22.66
C ARG A 87 -17.81 -8.42 -23.41
N GLY A 88 -17.71 -9.54 -22.69
CA GLY A 88 -17.73 -10.88 -23.25
C GLY A 88 -19.12 -11.52 -23.20
#